data_AF-A0A1Q2YVK5-F1
#
_entry.id   AF-A0A1Q2YVK5-F1
#
_cell.length_a   1.000
_cell.length_b   1.000
_cell.length_c   1.000
_cell.angle_alpha   90.00
_cell.angle_beta   90.00
_cell.angle_gamma   90.00
#
_symmetry.space_group_name_H-M   'P 1'
#
loop_
_entity.id
_entity.type
_entity.pdbx_description
1 polymer ?
#
loop_
_entity_poly.entity_id
_entity_poly.type
_entity_poly.pdbx_seq_one_letter_code
_entity_poly.pdbx_strand_id
1 'polypeptide(L)'
;MRNKATAAGNLLQRTCCPYFYDTNQPCNKRQLGSGCAAIGGFSRQLAVVGQSEACIATNSPDMAVAMRVLDAVVETVQADGTSRSIPIAEFHRLPGDTPHIETALEPGDLITAVTLPPPAGGTYIYRKVRDRASYAFALVSVAAVVRPDGTGRVALGGVAHKPWRVEAAEAEMPRGAKAAMAAILTNARPAHENAFEVTLAERTLHAVLAEART
;
A
#
# COMPACT_ATOMS: atom_id res chain seq x y z
N MET A 1 15.34 13.41 -5.14
CA MET A 1 14.37 12.39 -5.60
C MET A 1 13.07 13.01 -6.10
N ARG A 2 12.28 13.74 -5.29
CA ARG A 2 10.97 14.28 -5.71
C ARG A 2 10.99 15.10 -7.01
N ASN A 3 11.99 15.94 -7.24
CA ASN A 3 12.10 16.78 -8.45
C ASN A 3 12.26 15.99 -9.77
N LYS A 4 12.52 14.68 -9.70
CA LYS A 4 12.76 13.83 -10.88
C LYS A 4 11.78 12.67 -10.98
N ALA A 5 11.10 12.30 -9.89
CA ALA A 5 10.13 11.23 -9.90
C ALA A 5 8.87 11.65 -10.68
N THR A 6 8.32 10.74 -11.47
CA THR A 6 7.05 10.92 -12.20
C THR A 6 5.93 10.12 -11.53
N ALA A 7 4.66 10.45 -11.81
CA ALA A 7 3.52 9.72 -11.25
C ALA A 7 3.54 8.24 -11.66
N ALA A 8 3.71 7.94 -12.95
CA ALA A 8 3.82 6.58 -13.45
C ALA A 8 5.01 5.82 -12.83
N GLY A 9 6.20 6.43 -12.82
CA GLY A 9 7.39 5.79 -12.23
C GLY A 9 7.26 5.55 -10.73
N ASN A 10 6.54 6.42 -10.01
CA ASN A 10 6.25 6.22 -8.59
C ASN A 10 5.30 5.05 -8.36
N LEU A 11 4.23 4.92 -9.15
CA LEU A 11 3.31 3.76 -9.09
C LEU A 11 4.02 2.43 -9.40
N LEU A 12 5.04 2.46 -10.26
CA LEU A 12 5.82 1.30 -10.67
C LEU A 12 7.09 1.06 -9.83
N GLN A 13 7.28 1.80 -8.75
CA GLN A 13 8.43 1.55 -7.87
C GLN A 13 8.30 0.15 -7.25
N ARG A 14 9.38 -0.62 -7.34
CA ARG A 14 9.45 -1.95 -6.75
C ARG A 14 9.71 -1.92 -5.24
N THR A 15 9.51 -3.06 -4.60
CA THR A 15 9.70 -3.25 -3.15
C THR A 15 11.13 -2.95 -2.70
N CYS A 16 11.29 -2.49 -1.46
CA CYS A 16 12.59 -2.30 -0.78
C CYS A 16 13.06 -3.51 0.04
N CYS A 17 12.46 -4.70 -0.14
CA CYS A 17 12.91 -5.92 0.53
C CYS A 17 14.43 -6.17 0.30
N PRO A 18 15.25 -6.33 1.35
CA PRO A 18 16.70 -6.46 1.19
C PRO A 18 17.09 -7.71 0.41
N TYR A 19 16.37 -8.82 0.61
CA TYR A 19 16.58 -10.08 -0.13
C TYR A 19 16.22 -9.99 -1.62
N PHE A 20 15.31 -9.09 -1.98
CA PHE A 20 15.01 -8.81 -3.38
C PHE A 20 16.17 -8.06 -4.05
N TYR A 21 16.80 -7.12 -3.33
CA TYR A 21 17.94 -6.33 -3.80
C TYR A 21 19.24 -7.13 -3.87
N ASP A 22 19.53 -7.99 -2.89
CA ASP A 22 20.70 -8.86 -2.92
C ASP A 22 20.46 -10.07 -3.84
N THR A 23 21.16 -10.11 -4.97
CA THR A 23 20.99 -11.16 -5.98
C THR A 23 21.48 -12.54 -5.54
N ASN A 24 22.25 -12.62 -4.45
CA ASN A 24 22.73 -13.87 -3.88
C ASN A 24 21.71 -14.56 -2.97
N GLN A 25 20.59 -13.90 -2.65
CA GLN A 25 19.59 -14.42 -1.71
C GLN A 25 18.38 -15.05 -2.43
N PRO A 26 17.80 -16.14 -1.92
CA PRO A 26 16.54 -16.70 -2.44
C PRO A 26 15.38 -15.68 -2.52
N CYS A 27 14.77 -15.51 -3.70
CA CYS A 27 13.68 -14.55 -3.89
C CYS A 27 12.73 -14.91 -5.06
N ASN A 28 11.55 -15.45 -4.75
CA ASN A 28 10.50 -15.81 -5.72
C ASN A 28 10.04 -14.64 -6.62
N LYS A 29 10.11 -13.40 -6.13
CA LYS A 29 9.77 -12.19 -6.90
C LYS A 29 10.80 -11.88 -7.99
N ARG A 30 12.06 -12.29 -7.80
CA ARG A 30 13.14 -12.11 -8.77
C ARG A 30 13.32 -13.35 -9.65
N GLN A 31 13.28 -14.53 -9.04
CA GLN A 31 13.40 -15.83 -9.70
C GLN A 31 12.38 -16.80 -9.09
N LEU A 32 11.32 -17.07 -9.84
CA LEU A 32 10.23 -17.93 -9.41
C LEU A 32 10.74 -19.32 -9.00
N GLY A 33 10.27 -19.84 -7.88
CA GLY A 33 10.65 -21.16 -7.35
C GLY A 33 11.95 -21.18 -6.53
N SER A 34 12.69 -20.06 -6.45
CA SER A 34 13.91 -19.98 -5.63
C SER A 34 13.64 -19.94 -4.12
N GLY A 35 12.39 -19.66 -3.70
CA GLY A 35 12.01 -19.48 -2.29
C GLY A 35 11.96 -18.00 -1.86
N CYS A 36 11.57 -17.75 -0.61
CA CYS A 36 11.51 -16.41 -0.04
C CYS A 36 12.39 -16.32 1.21
N ALA A 37 13.61 -15.80 1.07
CA ALA A 37 14.55 -15.69 2.20
C ALA A 37 14.08 -14.77 3.35
N ALA A 38 13.08 -13.93 3.09
CA ALA A 38 12.47 -13.09 4.10
C ALA A 38 11.59 -13.88 5.08
N ILE A 39 11.01 -15.01 4.65
CA ILE A 39 10.20 -15.87 5.53
C ILE A 39 11.17 -16.66 6.42
N GLY A 40 11.08 -16.45 7.73
CA GLY A 40 12.05 -16.98 8.69
C GLY A 40 13.37 -16.21 8.75
N GLY A 41 13.53 -15.15 7.95
CA GLY A 41 14.65 -14.21 7.99
C GLY A 41 14.26 -12.89 8.66
N PHE A 42 14.95 -11.81 8.28
CA PHE A 42 14.64 -10.45 8.73
C PHE A 42 13.38 -9.93 8.02
N SER A 43 12.31 -9.75 8.77
CA SER A 43 10.98 -9.42 8.26
C SER A 43 10.37 -8.15 8.85
N ARG A 44 11.14 -7.39 9.66
CA ARG A 44 10.64 -6.20 10.38
C ARG A 44 9.87 -5.18 9.54
N GLN A 45 10.24 -4.96 8.28
CA GLN A 45 9.65 -3.93 7.39
C GLN A 45 8.73 -4.51 6.30
N LEU A 46 8.31 -5.76 6.48
CA LEU A 46 7.59 -6.54 5.49
C LEU A 46 6.10 -6.64 5.84
N ALA A 47 5.31 -7.19 4.92
CA ALA A 47 3.87 -7.15 5.02
C ALA A 47 3.36 -7.88 6.26
N VAL A 48 2.22 -7.42 6.78
CA VAL A 48 1.45 -8.11 7.81
C VAL A 48 0.10 -8.58 7.28
N VAL A 49 -0.34 -8.07 6.12
CA VAL A 49 -1.63 -8.45 5.50
C VAL A 49 -1.49 -8.55 3.98
N GLY A 50 -2.32 -9.40 3.36
CA GLY A 50 -2.30 -9.59 1.89
C GLY A 50 -1.06 -10.31 1.36
N GLN A 51 -0.26 -10.91 2.26
CA GLN A 51 0.91 -11.71 1.90
C GLN A 51 0.56 -13.17 1.57
N SER A 52 1.52 -13.88 0.99
CA SER A 52 1.43 -15.29 0.60
C SER A 52 2.63 -16.08 1.14
N GLU A 53 2.59 -17.41 1.03
CA GLU A 53 3.75 -18.26 1.31
C GLU A 53 4.91 -18.01 0.32
N ALA A 54 4.62 -17.50 -0.88
CA ALA A 54 5.65 -17.21 -1.87
C ALA A 54 6.37 -15.87 -1.65
N CYS A 55 5.71 -14.88 -1.02
CA CYS A 55 6.26 -13.55 -0.82
C CYS A 55 5.51 -12.74 0.25
N ILE A 56 6.30 -12.07 1.10
CA ILE A 56 5.83 -11.14 2.16
C ILE A 56 6.28 -9.69 1.94
N ALA A 57 6.73 -9.32 0.74
CA ALA A 57 7.21 -7.96 0.46
C ALA A 57 6.10 -6.90 0.53
N THR A 58 6.47 -5.64 0.76
CA THR A 58 5.53 -4.50 0.80
C THR A 58 5.62 -3.65 -0.46
N ASN A 59 4.52 -2.94 -0.78
CA ASN A 59 4.53 -1.83 -1.72
C ASN A 59 5.05 -0.57 -1.01
N SER A 60 6.11 0.03 -1.55
CA SER A 60 6.84 1.13 -0.93
C SER A 60 6.36 2.57 -1.27
N PRO A 61 5.66 2.83 -2.40
CA PRO A 61 5.15 4.15 -2.74
C PRO A 61 4.12 4.75 -1.77
N ASP A 62 4.46 5.88 -1.14
CA ASP A 62 3.51 6.66 -0.32
C ASP A 62 2.36 7.23 -1.17
N MET A 63 2.66 7.68 -2.40
CA MET A 63 1.69 8.31 -3.30
C MET A 63 0.58 7.34 -3.72
N ALA A 64 0.91 6.05 -3.92
CA ALA A 64 -0.07 5.03 -4.28
C ALA A 64 -1.14 4.84 -3.19
N VAL A 65 -0.77 5.02 -1.91
CA VAL A 65 -1.71 4.98 -0.78
C VAL A 65 -2.70 6.13 -0.82
N ALA A 66 -2.21 7.34 -1.10
CA ALA A 66 -3.07 8.51 -1.30
C ALA A 66 -3.99 8.33 -2.52
N MET A 67 -3.46 7.83 -3.64
CA MET A 67 -4.28 7.53 -4.83
C MET A 67 -5.35 6.48 -4.54
N ARG A 68 -5.04 5.46 -3.73
CA ARG A 68 -5.99 4.42 -3.35
C ARG A 68 -7.16 4.90 -2.49
N VAL A 69 -6.91 5.82 -1.55
CA VAL A 69 -8.01 6.39 -0.74
C VAL A 69 -8.89 7.35 -1.55
N LEU A 70 -8.35 7.91 -2.63
CA LEU A 70 -9.03 8.83 -3.55
C LEU A 70 -9.72 8.16 -4.74
N ASP A 71 -9.70 6.82 -4.83
CA ASP A 71 -10.27 6.07 -5.97
C ASP A 71 -9.71 6.51 -7.33
N ALA A 72 -8.38 6.72 -7.40
CA ALA A 72 -7.72 7.08 -8.63
C ALA A 72 -7.88 6.00 -9.73
N VAL A 73 -7.76 6.42 -10.99
CA VAL A 73 -7.75 5.55 -12.17
C VAL A 73 -6.43 5.75 -12.92
N VAL A 74 -5.77 4.66 -13.28
CA VAL A 74 -4.52 4.67 -14.05
C VAL A 74 -4.87 4.51 -15.53
N GLU A 75 -4.50 5.49 -16.34
CA GLU A 75 -4.77 5.49 -17.78
C GLU A 75 -3.56 4.96 -18.53
N THR A 76 -3.79 4.06 -19.48
CA THR A 76 -2.75 3.41 -20.28
C THR A 76 -3.07 3.47 -21.76
N VAL A 77 -2.03 3.43 -22.59
CA VAL A 77 -2.13 3.26 -24.05
C VAL A 77 -1.12 2.21 -24.54
N GLN A 78 -1.48 1.45 -25.55
CA GLN A 78 -0.60 0.52 -26.26
C GLN A 78 -0.10 1.12 -27.58
N ALA A 79 0.89 0.48 -28.21
CA ALA A 79 1.48 0.96 -29.45
C ALA A 79 0.50 1.04 -30.64
N ASP A 80 -0.57 0.25 -30.61
CA ASP A 80 -1.66 0.25 -31.59
C ASP A 80 -2.72 1.34 -31.33
N GLY A 81 -2.57 2.11 -30.24
CA GLY A 81 -3.51 3.16 -29.81
C GLY A 81 -4.61 2.69 -28.86
N THR A 82 -4.70 1.39 -28.56
CA THR A 82 -5.68 0.85 -27.62
C THR A 82 -5.46 1.46 -26.23
N SER A 83 -6.52 2.00 -25.64
CA SER A 83 -6.48 2.65 -24.32
C SER A 83 -7.20 1.82 -23.26
N ARG A 84 -6.68 1.82 -22.02
CA ARG A 84 -7.34 1.17 -20.88
C ARG A 84 -7.32 2.07 -19.65
N SER A 85 -8.42 2.06 -18.91
CA SER A 85 -8.59 2.74 -17.64
C SER A 85 -8.65 1.69 -16.53
N ILE A 86 -7.64 1.69 -15.65
CA ILE A 86 -7.46 0.65 -14.62
C ILE A 86 -7.69 1.29 -13.25
N PRO A 87 -8.73 0.90 -12.49
CA PRO A 87 -8.91 1.39 -11.13
C PRO A 87 -7.68 1.08 -10.27
N ILE A 88 -7.21 2.04 -9.47
CA ILE A 88 -6.02 1.85 -8.61
C ILE A 88 -6.19 0.70 -7.60
N ALA A 89 -7.44 0.34 -7.25
CA ALA A 89 -7.77 -0.80 -6.41
C ALA A 89 -7.36 -2.15 -7.05
N GLU A 90 -7.33 -2.20 -8.38
CA GLU A 90 -7.04 -3.36 -9.22
C GLU A 90 -5.64 -3.30 -9.84
N PHE A 91 -5.00 -2.13 -9.84
CA PHE A 91 -3.72 -1.91 -10.50
C PHE A 91 -2.58 -2.75 -9.89
N HIS A 92 -2.36 -2.69 -8.57
CA HIS A 92 -1.35 -3.49 -7.89
C HIS A 92 -1.94 -4.84 -7.46
N ARG A 93 -1.21 -5.92 -7.72
CA ARG A 93 -1.65 -7.30 -7.47
C ARG A 93 -1.17 -7.81 -6.11
N LEU A 94 -1.92 -8.72 -5.51
CA LEU A 94 -1.42 -9.53 -4.40
C LEU A 94 -0.48 -10.61 -4.95
N PRO A 95 0.53 -11.05 -4.16
CA PRO A 95 1.59 -11.90 -4.68
C PRO A 95 1.11 -13.28 -5.14
N GLY A 96 0.19 -13.91 -4.40
CA GLY A 96 -0.22 -15.29 -4.65
C GLY A 96 1.00 -16.20 -4.85
N ASP A 97 0.94 -17.08 -5.84
CA ASP A 97 2.08 -17.92 -6.23
C ASP A 97 2.96 -17.27 -7.32
N THR A 98 2.61 -16.08 -7.79
CA THR A 98 3.29 -15.36 -8.88
C THR A 98 3.79 -13.99 -8.45
N PRO A 99 4.65 -13.87 -7.41
CA PRO A 99 5.07 -12.58 -6.87
C PRO A 99 5.95 -11.76 -7.82
N HIS A 100 6.40 -12.34 -8.94
CA HIS A 100 7.10 -11.63 -10.01
C HIS A 100 6.15 -10.75 -10.85
N ILE A 101 4.83 -10.98 -10.78
CA ILE A 101 3.80 -10.18 -11.46
C ILE A 101 3.20 -9.20 -10.45
N GLU A 102 3.51 -7.92 -10.62
CA GLU A 102 3.25 -6.89 -9.60
C GLU A 102 2.03 -6.01 -9.91
N THR A 103 1.71 -5.83 -11.20
CA THR A 103 0.64 -4.94 -11.66
C THR A 103 -0.27 -5.62 -12.67
N ALA A 104 -1.39 -4.96 -12.99
CA ALA A 104 -2.31 -5.33 -14.06
C ALA A 104 -1.84 -4.86 -15.46
N LEU A 105 -0.66 -4.26 -15.57
CA LEU A 105 -0.13 -3.84 -16.86
C LEU A 105 0.18 -5.05 -17.75
N GLU A 106 -0.12 -4.91 -19.02
CA GLU A 106 0.26 -5.85 -20.06
C GLU A 106 1.58 -5.43 -20.73
N PRO A 107 2.30 -6.37 -21.35
CA PRO A 107 3.48 -6.03 -22.16
C PRO A 107 3.13 -4.98 -23.21
N GLY A 108 3.83 -3.85 -23.18
CA GLY A 108 3.62 -2.74 -24.12
C GLY A 108 2.70 -1.63 -23.63
N ASP A 109 2.05 -1.78 -22.48
CA ASP A 109 1.31 -0.67 -21.87
C ASP A 109 2.24 0.48 -21.48
N LEU A 110 1.82 1.70 -21.83
CA LEU A 110 2.41 2.94 -21.35
C LEU A 110 1.38 3.68 -20.50
N ILE A 111 1.70 3.95 -19.23
CA ILE A 111 0.88 4.83 -18.39
C ILE A 111 1.00 6.26 -18.92
N THR A 112 -0.13 6.86 -19.28
CA THR A 112 -0.20 8.22 -19.83
C THR A 112 -0.70 9.23 -18.80
N ALA A 113 -1.59 8.81 -17.89
CA ALA A 113 -2.17 9.68 -16.88
C ALA A 113 -2.64 8.91 -15.63
N VAL A 114 -2.92 9.68 -14.59
CA VAL A 114 -3.71 9.22 -13.44
C VAL A 114 -4.86 10.20 -13.26
N THR A 115 -6.09 9.70 -13.34
CA THR A 115 -7.31 10.49 -13.21
C THR A 115 -7.84 10.38 -11.78
N LEU A 116 -8.25 11.50 -11.19
CA LEU A 116 -8.91 11.54 -9.89
C LEU A 116 -10.39 11.91 -10.07
N PRO A 117 -11.30 11.33 -9.26
CA PRO A 117 -12.68 11.77 -9.24
C PRO A 117 -12.80 13.20 -8.65
N PRO A 118 -14.00 13.82 -8.71
CA PRO A 118 -14.25 15.08 -8.02
C PRO A 118 -13.86 15.02 -6.54
N PRO A 119 -13.39 16.13 -5.93
CA PRO A 119 -13.00 16.16 -4.53
C PRO A 119 -14.11 15.63 -3.61
N ALA A 120 -13.76 14.70 -2.72
CA ALA A 120 -14.72 14.03 -1.84
C ALA A 120 -15.21 14.90 -0.66
N GLY A 121 -14.68 16.11 -0.51
CA GLY A 121 -14.86 16.97 0.67
C GLY A 121 -14.16 16.41 1.93
N GLY A 122 -14.37 17.05 3.08
CA GLY A 122 -13.81 16.63 4.36
C GLY A 122 -12.35 17.01 4.58
N THR A 123 -11.75 16.43 5.62
CA THR A 123 -10.37 16.65 6.06
C THR A 123 -9.46 15.54 5.51
N TYR A 124 -8.40 15.92 4.81
CA TYR A 124 -7.45 15.01 4.19
C TYR A 124 -6.19 14.94 5.05
N ILE A 125 -5.83 13.74 5.53
CA ILE A 125 -4.66 13.54 6.39
C ILE A 125 -3.81 12.40 5.82
N TYR A 126 -2.50 12.63 5.74
CA TYR A 126 -1.52 11.58 5.47
C TYR A 126 -0.50 11.52 6.60
N ARG A 127 -0.58 10.47 7.44
CA ARG A 127 0.34 10.27 8.56
C ARG A 127 1.29 9.12 8.27
N LYS A 128 2.59 9.42 8.22
CA LYS A 128 3.65 8.44 7.97
C LYS A 128 4.52 8.23 9.21
N VAL A 129 4.57 7.00 9.71
CA VAL A 129 5.46 6.60 10.80
C VAL A 129 6.70 5.91 10.24
N ARG A 130 7.86 6.28 10.76
CA ARG A 130 9.19 5.82 10.32
C ARG A 130 10.21 5.97 11.45
N ASP A 131 11.26 5.17 11.42
CA ASP A 131 12.31 5.15 12.46
C ASP A 131 13.07 6.48 12.58
N ARG A 132 13.21 7.22 11.48
CA ARG A 132 13.90 8.53 11.43
C ARG A 132 13.04 9.62 10.81
N ALA A 133 13.28 10.87 11.22
CA ALA A 133 12.41 12.00 10.93
C ALA A 133 12.17 12.27 9.43
N SER A 134 13.13 11.94 8.55
CA SER A 134 13.01 12.12 7.11
C SER A 134 13.80 11.08 6.33
N TYR A 135 13.60 11.05 5.01
CA TYR A 135 14.31 10.19 4.06
C TYR A 135 14.27 8.69 4.42
N ALA A 136 13.09 8.19 4.79
CA ALA A 136 12.85 6.77 5.01
C ALA A 136 11.46 6.38 4.50
N PHE A 137 11.32 5.11 4.11
CA PHE A 137 10.04 4.48 3.81
C PHE A 137 9.18 4.36 5.08
N ALA A 138 7.88 4.12 4.90
CA ALA A 138 6.96 3.97 6.01
C ALA A 138 7.18 2.60 6.67
N LEU A 139 7.16 2.57 8.01
CA LEU A 139 6.79 1.34 8.72
C LEU A 139 5.29 1.13 8.56
N VAL A 140 4.53 2.17 8.93
CA VAL A 140 3.09 2.26 8.65
C VAL A 140 2.78 3.68 8.18
N SER A 141 1.89 3.81 7.20
CA SER A 141 1.28 5.08 6.84
C SER A 141 -0.24 4.97 6.78
N VAL A 142 -0.95 6.01 7.19
CA VAL A 142 -2.41 6.12 7.09
C VAL A 142 -2.73 7.32 6.17
N ALA A 143 -3.44 7.05 5.07
CA ALA A 143 -4.10 8.08 4.29
C ALA A 143 -5.58 8.05 4.61
N ALA A 144 -6.16 9.19 5.00
CA ALA A 144 -7.57 9.28 5.36
C ALA A 144 -8.25 10.52 4.78
N VAL A 145 -9.52 10.36 4.43
CA VAL A 145 -10.46 11.45 4.14
C VAL A 145 -11.59 11.34 5.14
N VAL A 146 -11.68 12.27 6.09
CA VAL A 146 -12.60 12.19 7.23
C VAL A 146 -13.63 13.31 7.14
N ARG A 147 -14.90 12.98 7.32
CA ARG A 147 -16.02 13.93 7.36
C ARG A 147 -16.34 14.38 8.78
N PRO A 148 -17.07 15.50 8.97
CA PRO A 148 -17.42 16.01 10.29
C PRO A 148 -18.18 15.02 11.18
N ASP A 149 -18.94 14.10 10.59
CA ASP A 149 -19.70 13.05 11.29
C ASP A 149 -18.84 11.83 11.68
N GLY A 150 -17.52 11.87 11.42
CA GLY A 150 -16.59 10.78 11.70
C GLY A 150 -16.60 9.65 10.65
N THR A 151 -17.47 9.73 9.64
CA THR A 151 -17.40 8.84 8.48
C THR A 151 -16.22 9.22 7.60
N GLY A 152 -15.77 8.32 6.73
CA GLY A 152 -14.65 8.64 5.87
C GLY A 152 -14.15 7.48 5.06
N ARG A 153 -12.93 7.63 4.58
CA ARG A 153 -12.17 6.60 3.87
C ARG A 153 -10.79 6.48 4.45
N VAL A 154 -10.23 5.28 4.42
CA VAL A 154 -8.89 5.01 4.95
C VAL A 154 -8.14 3.97 4.12
N ALA A 155 -6.88 4.28 3.81
CA ALA A 155 -5.94 3.35 3.21
C ALA A 155 -4.62 3.33 3.99
N LEU A 156 -3.98 2.16 4.02
CA LEU A 156 -2.72 1.92 4.70
C LEU A 156 -1.57 1.68 3.70
N GLY A 157 -0.38 2.11 4.09
CA GLY A 157 0.89 1.77 3.43
C GLY A 157 1.85 1.13 4.41
N GLY A 158 2.88 0.47 3.89
CA GLY A 158 3.87 -0.29 4.68
C GLY A 158 3.40 -1.67 5.15
N VAL A 159 2.10 -1.96 5.12
CA VAL A 159 1.53 -3.18 5.72
C VAL A 159 1.25 -4.33 4.74
N ALA A 160 1.29 -4.07 3.43
CA ALA A 160 0.85 -5.03 2.40
C ALA A 160 1.58 -4.89 1.06
N HIS A 161 1.33 -5.84 0.14
CA HIS A 161 1.91 -5.86 -1.22
C HIS A 161 1.33 -4.80 -2.16
N LYS A 162 0.29 -4.09 -1.71
CA LYS A 162 -0.37 -2.98 -2.39
C LYS A 162 -0.91 -1.99 -1.36
N PRO A 163 -1.28 -0.76 -1.74
CA PRO A 163 -2.07 0.11 -0.89
C PRO A 163 -3.29 -0.61 -0.31
N TRP A 164 -3.36 -0.72 1.02
CA TRP A 164 -4.33 -1.57 1.68
C TRP A 164 -5.55 -0.77 2.13
N ARG A 165 -6.69 -1.02 1.50
CA ARG A 165 -7.98 -0.42 1.86
C ARG A 165 -9.06 -1.49 1.76
N VAL A 166 -9.92 -1.51 2.76
CA VAL A 166 -11.05 -2.43 2.89
C VAL A 166 -12.30 -1.57 3.04
N GLU A 167 -13.06 -1.40 1.94
CA GLU A 167 -14.21 -0.49 1.87
C GLU A 167 -15.23 -0.76 2.99
N ALA A 168 -15.53 -2.03 3.25
CA ALA A 168 -16.48 -2.42 4.29
C ALA A 168 -16.05 -2.00 5.71
N ALA A 169 -14.74 -1.88 5.96
CA ALA A 169 -14.20 -1.48 7.26
C ALA A 169 -14.36 0.02 7.53
N GLU A 170 -14.62 0.83 6.50
CA GLU A 170 -14.81 2.28 6.63
C GLU A 170 -16.10 2.61 7.42
N ALA A 171 -17.09 1.71 7.39
CA ALA A 171 -18.32 1.82 8.19
C ALA A 171 -18.06 1.79 9.70
N GLU A 172 -16.91 1.26 10.13
CA GLU A 172 -16.52 1.19 11.54
C GLU A 172 -15.79 2.45 12.02
N MET A 173 -15.43 3.38 11.13
CA MET A 173 -14.70 4.61 11.50
C MET A 173 -15.41 5.46 12.56
N PRO A 174 -16.75 5.66 12.54
CA PRO A 174 -17.47 6.38 13.59
C PRO A 174 -17.37 5.70 14.97
N ARG A 175 -17.11 4.39 15.02
CA ARG A 175 -16.89 3.63 16.26
C ARG A 175 -15.44 3.74 16.76
N GLY A 176 -14.58 4.44 16.03
CA GLY A 176 -13.20 4.75 16.38
C GLY A 176 -12.16 3.82 15.78
N ALA A 177 -10.90 4.21 15.94
CA ALA A 177 -9.75 3.57 15.29
C ALA A 177 -9.61 2.07 15.58
N LYS A 178 -9.95 1.62 16.81
CA LYS A 178 -9.85 0.20 17.19
C LYS A 178 -10.83 -0.66 16.39
N ALA A 179 -12.09 -0.24 16.27
CA ALA A 179 -13.11 -0.96 15.50
C ALA A 179 -12.75 -1.00 14.01
N ALA A 180 -12.39 0.15 13.44
CA ALA A 180 -11.97 0.26 12.04
C ALA A 180 -10.72 -0.58 11.75
N MET A 181 -9.67 -0.51 12.58
CA MET A 181 -8.42 -1.23 12.32
C MET A 181 -8.60 -2.75 12.47
N ALA A 182 -9.42 -3.20 13.43
CA ALA A 182 -9.78 -4.62 13.55
C ALA A 182 -10.44 -5.15 12.27
N ALA A 183 -11.30 -4.35 11.63
CA ALA A 183 -11.93 -4.70 10.35
C ALA A 183 -10.95 -4.59 9.15
N ILE A 184 -10.07 -3.58 9.12
CA ILE A 184 -9.07 -3.42 8.04
C ILE A 184 -8.03 -4.55 8.05
N LEU A 185 -7.62 -4.99 9.24
CA LEU A 185 -6.57 -5.99 9.45
C LEU A 185 -7.12 -7.35 9.92
N THR A 186 -8.39 -7.66 9.66
CA THR A 186 -9.02 -8.92 10.11
C THR A 186 -8.24 -10.17 9.70
N ASN A 187 -7.61 -10.16 8.52
CA ASN A 187 -6.82 -11.28 7.99
C ASN A 187 -5.30 -11.06 8.11
N ALA A 188 -4.85 -10.21 9.03
CA ALA A 188 -3.42 -9.99 9.24
C ALA A 188 -2.74 -11.25 9.80
N ARG A 189 -1.56 -11.56 9.26
CA ARG A 189 -0.68 -12.66 9.62
C ARG A 189 0.74 -12.13 9.83
N PRO A 190 0.98 -11.29 10.85
CA PRO A 190 2.32 -10.76 11.10
C PRO A 190 3.31 -11.88 11.45
N ALA A 191 4.56 -11.69 11.04
CA ALA A 191 5.69 -12.41 11.59
C ALA A 191 6.10 -11.82 12.95
N HIS A 192 6.97 -12.51 13.67
CA HIS A 192 7.44 -12.05 14.98
C HIS A 192 8.04 -10.64 14.94
N GLU A 193 8.89 -10.33 13.95
CA GLU A 193 9.59 -9.04 13.89
C GLU A 193 8.72 -7.84 13.49
N ASN A 194 7.59 -8.07 12.80
CA ASN A 194 6.69 -7.00 12.34
C ASN A 194 5.32 -7.01 13.03
N ALA A 195 5.13 -7.83 14.07
CA ALA A 195 3.91 -7.84 14.88
C ALA A 195 3.55 -6.47 15.47
N PHE A 196 4.55 -5.62 15.73
CA PHE A 196 4.33 -4.26 16.21
C PHE A 196 3.55 -3.38 15.22
N GLU A 197 3.56 -3.69 13.92
CA GLU A 197 2.88 -2.89 12.89
C GLU A 197 1.36 -2.89 13.06
N VAL A 198 0.77 -3.96 13.60
CA VAL A 198 -0.68 -4.04 13.85
C VAL A 198 -1.10 -3.00 14.89
N THR A 199 -0.42 -2.98 16.04
CA THR A 199 -0.65 -1.97 17.08
C THR A 199 -0.30 -0.57 16.59
N LEU A 200 0.78 -0.44 15.80
CA LEU A 200 1.20 0.85 15.25
C LEU A 200 0.15 1.43 14.29
N ALA A 201 -0.46 0.60 13.44
CA ALA A 201 -1.52 1.01 12.53
C ALA A 201 -2.75 1.53 13.29
N GLU A 202 -3.21 0.82 14.31
CA GLU A 202 -4.33 1.24 15.16
C GLU A 202 -4.05 2.60 15.81
N ARG A 203 -2.88 2.75 16.45
CA ARG A 203 -2.50 4.00 17.14
C ARG A 203 -2.31 5.16 16.16
N THR A 204 -1.82 4.89 14.96
CA THR A 204 -1.68 5.90 13.92
C THR A 204 -3.04 6.36 13.42
N LEU A 205 -3.99 5.44 13.19
CA LEU A 205 -5.36 5.81 12.84
C LEU A 205 -6.04 6.59 13.96
N HIS A 206 -5.82 6.21 15.22
CA HIS A 206 -6.34 6.97 16.36
C HIS A 206 -5.87 8.43 16.34
N ALA A 207 -4.56 8.66 16.11
CA ALA A 207 -4.01 10.00 16.01
C ALA A 207 -4.59 10.79 14.81
N VAL A 208 -4.80 10.13 13.68
CA VAL A 208 -5.42 10.74 12.48
C VAL A 208 -6.88 11.15 12.76
N LEU A 209 -7.68 10.28 13.38
CA LEU A 209 -9.07 10.60 13.73
C LEU A 209 -9.16 11.69 14.81
N ALA A 210 -8.18 11.79 15.70
CA ALA A 210 -8.11 12.87 16.67
C ALA A 210 -7.78 14.22 16.03
N GLU A 211 -6.83 14.25 15.10
CA GLU A 211 -6.48 15.44 14.31
C GLU A 211 -7.65 15.89 13.42
N ALA A 212 -8.41 14.97 12.83
CA ALA A 212 -9.56 15.34 12.00
C ALA A 212 -10.70 16.04 12.75
N ARG A 213 -10.71 15.99 14.10
CA ARG A 213 -11.72 16.64 14.95
C ARG A 213 -11.35 18.07 15.36
N THR A 214 -10.11 18.50 15.12
CA THR A 214 -9.64 19.86 15.44
C THR A 214 -9.82 20.78 14.25
#